data_AF-A0A932HEK5-F1
#
_entry.id   AF-A0A932HEK5-F1
#
_cell.length_a   1.000
_cell.length_b   1.000
_cell.length_c   1.000
_cell.angle_alpha   90.00
_cell.angle_beta   90.00
_cell.angle_gamma   90.00
#
_symmetry.space_group_name_H-M   'P 1'
#
loop_
_entity.id
_entity.type
_entity.pdbx_description
1 polymer ?
#
loop_
_entity_poly.entity_id
_entity_poly.type
_entity_poly.pdbx_seq_one_letter_code
_entity_poly.pdbx_strand_id
1 'polypeptide(L)'
;MTSGGALDLSTGQHVRVSGALANAAGAVNVNAQFLDVTASTAPALLQAGTDLSVTAGEVTVQGGSTAGASAGIRGGPGTFSVTTTGDVLLSGGSGSGAFARLYGDPDVTLSVGGAIQMTAGTGSGAYARIESASPTSINVTFPNLGSGGYFVNGVEGVVASGDSGFFAGGTPAVLGTNLLVTYGQTPPAPPTPPPAPSEDGSIDTGWSTDPSNSVVAATNEAVSSIASASEPLSAPADTTQPEPEAKADKKEEEKKDAKADVAKKESDEKAARKRPPVCN
;
A
#
# COMPACT_ATOMS: atom_id res chain seq x y z
N MET A 1 16.61 -3.64 4.29
CA MET A 1 17.00 -4.91 3.65
C MET A 1 17.10 -4.65 2.15
N THR A 2 18.22 -4.99 1.53
CA THR A 2 18.40 -4.86 0.07
C THR A 2 18.67 -6.24 -0.52
N SER A 3 17.85 -6.71 -1.45
CA SER A 3 18.13 -7.93 -2.23
C SER A 3 18.62 -7.54 -3.62
N GLY A 4 19.66 -8.22 -4.10
CA GLY A 4 20.17 -8.05 -5.48
C GLY A 4 19.29 -8.71 -6.55
N GLY A 5 18.22 -9.41 -6.15
CA GLY A 5 17.29 -10.11 -7.03
C GLY A 5 15.84 -9.99 -6.53
N ALA A 6 14.98 -10.91 -6.94
CA ALA A 6 13.60 -10.94 -6.49
C ALA A 6 13.50 -11.13 -4.96
N LEU A 7 12.44 -10.58 -4.36
CA LEU A 7 12.12 -10.71 -2.95
C LEU A 7 10.70 -11.27 -2.80
N ASP A 8 10.60 -12.51 -2.33
CA ASP A 8 9.33 -13.15 -2.02
C ASP A 8 9.10 -13.12 -0.50
N LEU A 9 8.05 -12.44 -0.06
CA LEU A 9 7.63 -12.35 1.33
C LEU A 9 6.32 -13.13 1.51
N SER A 10 6.42 -14.37 1.97
CA SER A 10 5.25 -15.23 2.24
C SER A 10 5.30 -15.74 3.67
N THR A 11 4.49 -15.17 4.54
CA THR A 11 4.46 -15.51 5.98
C THR A 11 3.11 -16.05 6.44
N GLY A 12 2.11 -16.10 5.56
CA GLY A 12 0.73 -16.53 5.86
C GLY A 12 -0.07 -15.57 6.74
N GLN A 13 0.58 -14.83 7.64
CA GLN A 13 -0.05 -13.94 8.63
C GLN A 13 0.32 -12.47 8.40
N HIS A 14 1.39 -11.95 9.00
CA HIS A 14 1.78 -10.54 8.86
C HIS A 14 3.10 -10.39 8.12
N VAL A 15 3.16 -9.42 7.21
CA VAL A 15 4.39 -8.84 6.69
C VAL A 15 4.45 -7.39 7.17
N ARG A 16 5.51 -7.04 7.89
CA ARG A 16 5.69 -5.69 8.45
C ARG A 16 6.99 -5.07 7.95
N VAL A 17 6.88 -3.87 7.39
CA VAL A 17 8.00 -3.00 7.02
C VAL A 17 7.94 -1.77 7.90
N SER A 18 8.85 -1.67 8.88
CA SER A 18 8.87 -0.56 9.83
C SER A 18 10.26 0.04 10.00
N GLY A 19 10.36 1.37 9.88
CA GLY A 19 11.60 2.11 10.09
C GLY A 19 12.78 1.68 9.21
N ALA A 20 12.48 1.08 8.05
CA ALA A 20 13.46 0.50 7.15
C ALA A 20 13.02 0.64 5.70
N LEU A 21 14.02 0.70 4.82
CA LEU A 21 13.83 0.54 3.38
C LEU A 21 13.98 -0.97 3.05
N ALA A 22 12.92 -1.58 2.55
CA ALA A 22 12.92 -2.89 1.94
C ALA A 22 12.91 -2.70 0.41
N ASN A 23 14.08 -2.80 -0.20
CA ASN A 23 14.28 -2.54 -1.63
C ASN A 23 14.81 -3.81 -2.30
N ALA A 24 14.14 -4.28 -3.34
CA ALA A 24 14.62 -5.35 -4.19
C ALA A 24 15.01 -4.78 -5.56
N ALA A 25 16.15 -5.18 -6.11
CA ALA A 25 16.52 -4.78 -7.47
C ALA A 25 15.62 -5.43 -8.55
N GLY A 26 14.99 -6.56 -8.23
CA GLY A 26 14.05 -7.27 -9.12
C GLY A 26 12.59 -7.10 -8.69
N ALA A 27 11.81 -8.15 -8.95
CA ALA A 27 10.41 -8.21 -8.58
C ALA A 27 10.23 -8.40 -7.07
N VAL A 28 9.11 -7.91 -6.54
CA VAL A 28 8.71 -8.16 -5.16
C VAL A 28 7.33 -8.80 -5.18
N ASN A 29 7.19 -9.96 -4.56
CA ASN A 29 5.90 -10.60 -4.34
C ASN A 29 5.63 -10.66 -2.84
N VAL A 30 4.48 -10.13 -2.41
CA VAL A 30 4.03 -10.21 -1.03
C VAL A 30 2.77 -11.06 -0.98
N ASN A 31 2.77 -12.08 -0.12
CA ASN A 31 1.60 -12.89 0.20
C ASN A 31 1.44 -12.97 1.73
N ALA A 32 0.44 -12.28 2.26
CA ALA A 32 0.20 -12.16 3.69
C ALA A 32 -1.30 -12.09 4.01
N GLN A 33 -1.68 -12.31 5.26
CA GLN A 33 -3.00 -11.89 5.74
C GLN A 33 -3.04 -10.37 5.95
N PHE A 34 -1.94 -9.77 6.40
CA PHE A 34 -1.82 -8.34 6.65
C PHE A 34 -0.46 -7.82 6.16
N LEU A 35 -0.48 -6.72 5.41
CA LEU A 35 0.73 -5.98 5.03
C LEU A 35 0.72 -4.61 5.71
N ASP A 36 1.67 -4.39 6.61
CA ASP A 36 1.86 -3.13 7.33
C ASP A 36 3.15 -2.43 6.87
N VAL A 37 3.03 -1.23 6.31
CA VAL A 37 4.17 -0.35 6.03
C VAL A 37 4.04 0.90 6.87
N THR A 38 4.76 0.94 7.99
CA THR A 38 4.60 1.98 9.01
C THR A 38 5.91 2.71 9.27
N ALA A 39 5.90 4.01 9.02
CA ALA A 39 6.94 4.91 9.50
C ALA A 39 6.60 5.34 10.94
N SER A 40 7.62 5.43 11.81
CA SER A 40 7.46 5.95 13.18
C SER A 40 8.33 7.18 13.35
N THR A 41 9.65 6.97 13.47
CA THR A 41 10.65 8.05 13.57
C THR A 41 11.52 8.20 12.32
N ALA A 42 11.46 7.23 11.40
CA ALA A 42 12.21 7.17 10.15
C ALA A 42 11.30 6.68 9.01
N PRO A 43 11.67 6.94 7.74
CA PRO A 43 10.91 6.44 6.60
C PRO A 43 10.77 4.91 6.59
N ALA A 44 9.65 4.43 6.06
CA ALA A 44 9.41 3.01 5.76
C ALA A 44 9.01 2.88 4.28
N LEU A 45 9.69 2.02 3.54
CA LEU A 45 9.42 1.86 2.11
C LEU A 45 9.53 0.40 1.71
N LEU A 46 8.50 -0.12 1.06
CA LEU A 46 8.56 -1.35 0.29
C LEU A 46 8.69 -0.98 -1.18
N GLN A 47 9.80 -1.35 -1.83
CA GLN A 47 10.06 -1.00 -3.22
C GLN A 47 10.53 -2.19 -4.05
N ALA A 48 9.95 -2.34 -5.23
CA ALA A 48 10.45 -3.23 -6.28
C ALA A 48 11.27 -2.46 -7.32
N GLY A 49 12.24 -3.14 -7.91
CA GLY A 49 13.04 -2.63 -9.02
C GLY A 49 12.43 -2.98 -10.38
N THR A 50 11.50 -3.93 -10.44
CA THR A 50 10.67 -4.24 -11.61
C THR A 50 9.18 -4.32 -11.23
N ASP A 51 8.62 -5.53 -11.13
CA ASP A 51 7.22 -5.77 -10.81
C ASP A 51 7.01 -5.81 -9.29
N LEU A 52 5.90 -5.26 -8.84
CA LEU A 52 5.44 -5.37 -7.46
C LEU A 52 4.04 -5.98 -7.46
N SER A 53 3.91 -7.16 -6.88
CA SER A 53 2.64 -7.85 -6.67
C SER A 53 2.39 -8.02 -5.17
N VAL A 54 1.29 -7.47 -4.69
CA VAL A 54 0.84 -7.61 -3.30
C VAL A 54 -0.47 -8.37 -3.28
N THR A 55 -0.50 -9.51 -2.60
CA THR A 55 -1.72 -10.22 -2.22
C THR A 55 -1.82 -10.21 -0.70
N ALA A 56 -2.82 -9.52 -0.16
CA ALA A 56 -3.03 -9.38 1.27
C ALA A 56 -4.49 -9.59 1.68
N GLY A 57 -4.77 -9.85 2.95
CA GLY A 57 -6.11 -9.63 3.49
C GLY A 57 -6.40 -8.14 3.62
N GLU A 58 -5.50 -7.40 4.25
CA GLU A 58 -5.56 -5.93 4.40
C GLU A 58 -4.18 -5.31 4.13
N VAL A 59 -4.17 -4.08 3.61
CA VAL A 59 -2.95 -3.28 3.41
C VAL A 59 -3.05 -1.98 4.20
N THR A 60 -2.10 -1.74 5.09
CA THR A 60 -1.99 -0.51 5.88
C THR A 60 -0.67 0.22 5.58
N VAL A 61 -0.75 1.50 5.23
CA VAL A 61 0.39 2.39 5.02
C VAL A 61 0.24 3.63 5.88
N GLN A 62 1.18 3.85 6.80
CA GLN A 62 1.05 4.91 7.81
C GLN A 62 2.33 5.73 7.96
N GLY A 63 2.22 7.05 7.73
CA GLY A 63 3.26 8.03 8.04
C GLY A 63 3.48 8.20 9.55
N GLY A 64 4.70 8.57 9.93
CA GLY A 64 5.13 8.70 11.32
C GLY A 64 4.96 10.09 11.92
N SER A 65 5.48 10.26 13.13
CA SER A 65 5.32 11.50 13.91
C SER A 65 6.49 12.48 13.78
N THR A 66 7.65 12.02 13.29
CA THR A 66 8.83 12.88 13.06
C THR A 66 8.85 13.44 11.63
N ALA A 67 9.58 14.54 11.45
CA ALA A 67 9.77 15.13 10.12
C ALA A 67 10.41 14.11 9.16
N GLY A 68 9.81 13.95 7.98
CA GLY A 68 10.27 13.04 6.94
C GLY A 68 9.97 11.56 7.20
N ALA A 69 9.27 11.19 8.27
CA ALA A 69 8.86 9.80 8.51
C ALA A 69 7.71 9.39 7.56
N SER A 70 7.98 9.34 6.26
CA SER A 70 7.04 8.90 5.24
C SER A 70 6.96 7.38 5.15
N ALA A 71 5.78 6.85 4.87
CA ALA A 71 5.58 5.45 4.53
C ALA A 71 5.15 5.29 3.07
N GLY A 72 5.62 4.25 2.40
CA GLY A 72 5.14 3.97 1.07
C GLY A 72 5.38 2.57 0.55
N ILE A 73 4.61 2.25 -0.49
CA ILE A 73 4.77 1.07 -1.32
C ILE A 73 4.97 1.57 -2.75
N ARG A 74 6.07 1.17 -3.38
CA ARG A 74 6.49 1.68 -4.68
C ARG A 74 6.77 0.53 -5.66
N GLY A 75 6.02 0.51 -6.76
CA GLY A 75 6.38 -0.29 -7.93
C GLY A 75 7.63 0.26 -8.63
N GLY A 76 8.38 -0.64 -9.28
CA GLY A 76 9.38 -0.26 -10.27
C GLY A 76 8.73 -0.05 -11.65
N PRO A 77 9.51 0.10 -12.74
CA PRO A 77 9.07 0.33 -14.13
C PRO A 77 8.11 -0.72 -14.72
N GLY A 78 7.83 -1.79 -13.98
CA GLY A 78 6.96 -2.89 -14.38
C GLY A 78 5.52 -2.73 -13.89
N THR A 79 4.88 -3.85 -13.59
CA THR A 79 3.51 -3.88 -13.07
C THR A 79 3.51 -3.57 -11.58
N PHE A 80 2.63 -2.66 -11.14
CA PHE A 80 2.27 -2.54 -9.72
C PHE A 80 0.82 -2.97 -9.51
N SER A 81 0.64 -4.11 -8.85
CA SER A 81 -0.66 -4.66 -8.51
C SER A 81 -0.81 -4.90 -7.01
N VAL A 82 -2.00 -4.56 -6.49
CA VAL A 82 -2.41 -4.90 -5.12
C VAL A 82 -3.77 -5.58 -5.19
N THR A 83 -3.87 -6.78 -4.61
CA THR A 83 -5.12 -7.51 -4.44
C THR A 83 -5.35 -7.71 -2.95
N THR A 84 -6.47 -7.19 -2.43
CA THR A 84 -6.88 -7.35 -1.04
C THR A 84 -8.26 -7.98 -0.94
N THR A 85 -8.50 -8.81 0.07
CA THR A 85 -9.87 -9.28 0.38
C THR A 85 -10.63 -8.33 1.31
N GLY A 86 -9.91 -7.48 2.05
CA GLY A 86 -10.41 -6.43 2.93
C GLY A 86 -9.96 -5.04 2.47
N ASP A 87 -9.64 -4.17 3.43
CA ASP A 87 -9.43 -2.74 3.19
C ASP A 87 -8.02 -2.38 2.73
N VAL A 88 -7.90 -1.19 2.16
CA VAL A 88 -6.63 -0.49 1.91
C VAL A 88 -6.65 0.82 2.69
N LEU A 89 -5.83 0.92 3.72
CA LEU A 89 -5.80 2.03 4.67
C LEU A 89 -4.52 2.85 4.49
N LEU A 90 -4.65 4.11 4.09
CA LEU A 90 -3.54 5.06 4.00
C LEU A 90 -3.76 6.21 4.97
N SER A 91 -2.81 6.43 5.88
CA SER A 91 -2.84 7.58 6.79
C SER A 91 -1.53 8.34 6.73
N GLY A 92 -1.60 9.62 6.38
CA GLY A 92 -0.49 10.54 6.66
C GLY A 92 -0.21 10.61 8.17
N GLY A 93 0.99 11.04 8.53
CA GLY A 93 1.47 11.21 9.89
C GLY A 93 1.38 12.64 10.40
N SER A 94 1.81 12.85 11.65
CA SER A 94 1.84 14.18 12.26
C SER A 94 3.12 14.96 11.99
N GLY A 95 4.18 14.29 11.50
CA GLY A 95 5.44 14.94 11.15
C GLY A 95 5.38 15.71 9.83
N SER A 96 6.19 16.76 9.69
CA SER A 96 6.33 17.47 8.40
C SER A 96 6.82 16.50 7.32
N GLY A 97 6.12 16.41 6.18
CA GLY A 97 6.45 15.47 5.09
C GLY A 97 6.23 13.99 5.43
N ALA A 98 5.54 13.67 6.52
CA ALA A 98 5.21 12.29 6.90
C ALA A 98 4.00 11.78 6.11
N PHE A 99 4.13 11.59 4.80
CA PHE A 99 3.04 11.09 3.96
C PHE A 99 2.92 9.56 3.98
N ALA A 100 1.76 9.05 3.55
CA ALA A 100 1.52 7.66 3.17
C ALA A 100 1.23 7.57 1.66
N ARG A 101 1.92 6.69 0.93
CA ARG A 101 1.80 6.64 -0.54
C ARG A 101 1.85 5.23 -1.12
N LEU A 102 0.89 4.89 -1.98
CA LEU A 102 1.05 3.83 -2.98
C LEU A 102 1.47 4.48 -4.30
N TYR A 103 2.59 4.05 -4.89
CA TYR A 103 3.10 4.64 -6.12
C TYR A 103 3.40 3.62 -7.21
N GLY A 104 2.76 3.79 -8.35
CA GLY A 104 3.02 3.01 -9.57
C GLY A 104 3.87 3.77 -10.56
N ASP A 105 4.75 3.05 -11.25
CA ASP A 105 5.68 3.58 -12.24
C ASP A 105 5.76 2.59 -13.41
N PRO A 106 4.87 2.59 -14.41
CA PRO A 106 4.00 3.71 -14.74
C PRO A 106 2.65 3.69 -14.02
N ASP A 107 2.07 2.51 -13.78
CA ASP A 107 0.63 2.34 -13.55
C ASP A 107 0.32 1.75 -12.17
N VAL A 108 -0.92 1.92 -11.69
CA VAL A 108 -1.40 1.32 -10.43
C VAL A 108 -2.66 0.49 -10.73
N THR A 109 -2.64 -0.79 -10.37
CA THR A 109 -3.82 -1.67 -10.45
C THR A 109 -4.19 -2.19 -9.07
N LEU A 110 -5.39 -1.89 -8.61
CA LEU A 110 -5.92 -2.33 -7.31
C LEU A 110 -7.17 -3.18 -7.51
N SER A 111 -7.24 -4.31 -6.80
CA SER A 111 -8.45 -5.11 -6.61
C SER A 111 -8.71 -5.18 -5.11
N VAL A 112 -9.74 -4.48 -4.63
CA VAL A 112 -9.98 -4.24 -3.20
C VAL A 112 -11.32 -4.83 -2.78
N GLY A 113 -11.29 -5.86 -1.94
CA GLY A 113 -12.50 -6.53 -1.47
C GLY A 113 -13.33 -5.70 -0.49
N GLY A 114 -12.71 -4.79 0.26
CA GLY A 114 -13.34 -3.83 1.17
C GLY A 114 -13.31 -2.39 0.63
N ALA A 115 -12.94 -1.44 1.47
CA ALA A 115 -12.86 -0.02 1.13
C ALA A 115 -11.41 0.49 1.05
N ILE A 116 -11.21 1.56 0.26
CA ILE A 116 -9.99 2.37 0.26
C ILE A 116 -10.23 3.59 1.15
N GLN A 117 -9.45 3.74 2.22
CA GLN A 117 -9.54 4.88 3.12
C GLN A 117 -8.24 5.67 3.11
N MET A 118 -8.31 6.93 2.67
CA MET A 118 -7.18 7.85 2.67
C MET A 118 -7.44 8.99 3.65
N THR A 119 -6.60 9.11 4.67
CA THR A 119 -6.66 10.16 5.68
C THR A 119 -5.40 11.00 5.63
N ALA A 120 -5.54 12.30 5.37
CA ALA A 120 -4.44 13.24 5.41
C ALA A 120 -3.81 13.29 6.80
N GLY A 121 -2.49 13.50 6.83
CA GLY A 121 -1.78 13.73 8.08
C GLY A 121 -1.99 15.16 8.60
N THR A 122 -1.65 15.41 9.86
CA THR A 122 -1.72 16.76 10.45
C THR A 122 -0.44 17.57 10.24
N GLY A 123 0.66 16.93 9.83
CA GLY A 123 1.92 17.59 9.56
C GLY A 123 1.92 18.38 8.25
N SER A 124 2.73 19.44 8.15
CA SER A 124 2.90 20.18 6.89
C SER A 124 3.39 19.26 5.77
N GLY A 125 2.68 19.19 4.64
CA GLY A 125 3.01 18.29 3.53
C GLY A 125 2.79 16.79 3.84
N ALA A 126 2.10 16.46 4.93
CA ALA A 126 1.64 15.10 5.19
C ALA A 126 0.33 14.84 4.45
N TYR A 127 0.28 13.74 3.71
CA TYR A 127 -0.90 13.36 2.92
C TYR A 127 -1.04 11.83 2.84
N ALA A 128 -2.17 11.37 2.32
CA ALA A 128 -2.41 9.98 1.92
C ALA A 128 -2.75 9.95 0.43
N ARG A 129 -1.92 9.28 -0.39
CA ARG A 129 -2.11 9.24 -1.85
C ARG A 129 -1.98 7.84 -2.45
N ILE A 130 -2.80 7.60 -3.46
CA ILE A 130 -2.57 6.57 -4.48
C ILE A 130 -2.18 7.31 -5.75
N GLU A 131 -0.96 7.08 -6.22
CA GLU A 131 -0.36 7.88 -7.28
C GLU A 131 0.24 7.00 -8.37
N SER A 132 0.04 7.41 -9.62
CA SER A 132 0.67 6.80 -10.80
C SER A 132 1.54 7.83 -11.50
N ALA A 133 2.72 7.40 -11.94
CA ALA A 133 3.63 8.21 -12.75
C ALA A 133 3.00 8.56 -14.11
N SER A 134 2.24 7.63 -14.69
CA SER A 134 1.53 7.83 -15.95
C SER A 134 0.24 8.65 -15.71
N PRO A 135 -0.11 9.55 -16.65
CA PRO A 135 -1.32 10.37 -16.53
C PRO A 135 -2.63 9.59 -16.80
N THR A 136 -2.60 8.28 -17.07
CA THR A 136 -3.75 7.51 -17.61
C THR A 136 -4.13 6.24 -16.85
N SER A 137 -3.58 5.94 -15.67
CA SER A 137 -3.45 4.53 -15.30
C SER A 137 -3.61 4.16 -13.83
N ILE A 138 -4.61 4.73 -13.17
CA ILE A 138 -5.10 4.16 -11.92
C ILE A 138 -6.35 3.32 -12.22
N ASN A 139 -6.23 2.01 -12.05
CA ASN A 139 -7.34 1.06 -12.17
C ASN A 139 -7.70 0.52 -10.80
N VAL A 140 -8.96 0.67 -10.40
CA VAL A 140 -9.48 0.16 -9.13
C VAL A 140 -10.69 -0.72 -9.41
N THR A 141 -10.66 -1.93 -8.89
CA THR A 141 -11.77 -2.87 -8.96
C THR A 141 -12.26 -3.19 -7.56
N PHE A 142 -13.56 -3.05 -7.32
CA PHE A 142 -14.23 -3.48 -6.10
C PHE A 142 -15.11 -4.70 -6.42
N PRO A 143 -14.59 -5.94 -6.35
CA PRO A 143 -15.34 -7.12 -6.76
C PRO A 143 -16.59 -7.37 -5.89
N ASN A 144 -16.52 -7.01 -4.60
CA ASN A 144 -17.58 -7.29 -3.62
C ASN A 144 -18.53 -6.12 -3.38
N LEU A 145 -18.30 -4.96 -3.99
CA LEU A 145 -19.13 -3.76 -3.83
C LEU A 145 -19.90 -3.46 -5.12
N GLY A 146 -21.13 -2.97 -4.97
CA GLY A 146 -21.95 -2.50 -6.09
C GLY A 146 -21.76 -1.01 -6.42
N SER A 147 -21.25 -0.22 -5.48
CA SER A 147 -20.95 1.22 -5.61
C SER A 147 -20.09 1.69 -4.43
N GLY A 148 -19.48 2.87 -4.53
CA GLY A 148 -18.78 3.52 -3.41
C GLY A 148 -17.41 2.92 -3.12
N GLY A 149 -17.03 2.81 -1.85
CA GLY A 149 -15.85 2.04 -1.43
C GLY A 149 -14.51 2.78 -1.48
N TYR A 150 -14.49 4.09 -1.75
CA TYR A 150 -13.30 4.91 -1.56
C TYR A 150 -13.63 6.22 -0.85
N PHE A 151 -12.77 6.58 0.10
CA PHE A 151 -12.93 7.72 0.98
C PHE A 151 -11.65 8.57 0.99
N VAL A 152 -11.80 9.88 0.86
CA VAL A 152 -10.72 10.84 1.06
C VAL A 152 -11.11 11.79 2.19
N ASN A 153 -10.34 11.76 3.27
CA ASN A 153 -10.60 12.53 4.49
C ASN A 153 -12.03 12.31 5.04
N GLY A 154 -12.49 11.06 5.01
CA GLY A 154 -13.81 10.65 5.50
C GLY A 154 -14.98 10.95 4.56
N VAL A 155 -14.74 11.58 3.40
CA VAL A 155 -15.80 11.82 2.40
C VAL A 155 -15.75 10.74 1.33
N GLU A 156 -16.84 9.99 1.20
CA GLU A 156 -16.98 8.94 0.19
C GLU A 156 -17.11 9.52 -1.22
N GLY A 157 -16.53 8.86 -2.22
CA GLY A 157 -16.69 9.22 -3.63
C GLY A 157 -15.89 10.43 -4.09
N VAL A 158 -15.12 11.05 -3.18
CA VAL A 158 -14.22 12.15 -3.52
C VAL A 158 -12.90 11.59 -4.06
N VAL A 159 -12.48 12.07 -5.23
CA VAL A 159 -11.23 11.61 -5.86
C VAL A 159 -10.01 12.25 -5.20
N ALA A 160 -10.10 13.53 -4.81
CA ALA A 160 -9.03 14.23 -4.13
C ALA A 160 -9.56 15.34 -3.21
N SER A 161 -8.82 15.61 -2.13
CA SER A 161 -9.04 16.72 -1.20
C SER A 161 -7.69 17.30 -0.80
N GLY A 162 -7.36 18.46 -1.35
CA GLY A 162 -6.04 19.07 -1.19
C GLY A 162 -4.96 18.16 -1.75
N ASP A 163 -4.03 17.76 -0.89
CA ASP A 163 -2.93 16.88 -1.23
C ASP A 163 -3.23 15.38 -1.03
N SER A 164 -4.44 14.96 -0.67
CA SER A 164 -4.76 13.54 -0.49
C SER A 164 -5.76 13.04 -1.52
N GLY A 165 -5.68 11.76 -1.88
CA GLY A 165 -6.56 11.13 -2.89
C GLY A 165 -5.81 10.39 -4.00
N PHE A 166 -6.46 10.29 -5.16
CA PHE A 166 -5.92 9.64 -6.36
C PHE A 166 -5.27 10.68 -7.28
N PHE A 167 -4.02 10.43 -7.69
CA PHE A 167 -3.24 11.33 -8.54
C PHE A 167 -2.59 10.59 -9.72
N ALA A 168 -2.77 11.08 -10.94
CA ALA A 168 -2.16 10.53 -12.14
C ALA A 168 -1.31 11.61 -12.82
N GLY A 169 -0.05 11.29 -13.12
CA GLY A 169 0.90 12.24 -13.70
C GLY A 169 1.12 13.50 -12.83
N GLY A 170 1.02 13.36 -11.51
CA GLY A 170 1.17 14.47 -10.55
C GLY A 170 -0.03 15.39 -10.39
N THR A 171 -1.14 15.14 -11.10
CA THR A 171 -2.39 15.91 -10.98
C THR A 171 -3.51 15.06 -10.37
N PRO A 172 -4.51 15.65 -9.68
CA PRO A 172 -5.67 14.89 -9.22
C PRO A 172 -6.31 14.13 -10.38
N ALA A 173 -6.58 12.84 -10.17
CA ALA A 173 -7.20 12.02 -11.18
C ALA A 173 -8.65 12.47 -11.45
N VAL A 174 -9.15 12.12 -12.63
CA VAL A 174 -10.51 12.34 -13.09
C VAL A 174 -11.15 10.97 -13.30
N LEU A 175 -12.24 10.73 -12.56
CA LEU A 175 -13.01 9.49 -12.64
C LEU A 175 -13.49 9.25 -14.08
N GLY A 176 -13.30 8.03 -14.58
CA GLY A 176 -13.64 7.62 -15.94
C GLY A 176 -12.65 8.04 -17.02
N THR A 177 -11.61 8.83 -16.70
CA THR A 177 -10.55 9.22 -17.64
C THR A 177 -9.23 8.53 -17.32
N ASN A 178 -8.66 8.83 -16.14
CA ASN A 178 -7.39 8.25 -15.68
C ASN A 178 -7.47 7.61 -14.29
N LEU A 179 -8.64 7.70 -13.66
CA LEU A 179 -9.08 6.81 -12.58
C LEU A 179 -10.25 5.97 -13.11
N LEU A 180 -10.02 4.69 -13.36
CA LEU A 180 -11.06 3.76 -13.78
C LEU A 180 -11.50 2.93 -12.57
N VAL A 181 -12.77 3.05 -12.19
CA VAL A 181 -13.36 2.30 -11.08
C VAL A 181 -14.38 1.32 -11.63
N THR A 182 -14.22 0.03 -11.31
CA THR A 182 -15.12 -1.05 -11.71
C THR A 182 -15.71 -1.71 -10.47
N TYR A 183 -17.00 -2.07 -10.53
CA TYR A 183 -17.76 -2.69 -9.44
C TYR A 183 -18.31 -4.05 -9.85
N GLY A 184 -18.66 -4.87 -8.86
CA GLY A 184 -19.56 -6.01 -9.04
C GLY A 184 -19.03 -7.08 -9.99
N GLN A 185 -17.73 -7.38 -9.92
CA GLN A 185 -17.19 -8.57 -10.55
C GLN A 185 -17.69 -9.78 -9.76
N THR A 186 -18.82 -10.34 -10.17
CA THR A 186 -19.19 -11.70 -9.74
C THR A 186 -17.99 -12.59 -10.03
N PRO A 187 -17.44 -13.29 -9.02
CA PRO A 187 -16.46 -14.33 -9.28
C PRO A 187 -17.01 -15.20 -10.40
N PRO A 188 -16.22 -15.54 -11.44
CA PRO A 188 -16.68 -16.46 -12.46
C PRO A 188 -17.27 -17.68 -11.75
N ALA A 189 -18.47 -18.08 -12.16
CA ALA A 189 -19.14 -19.22 -11.55
C ALA A 189 -18.13 -20.38 -11.46
N PRO A 190 -18.08 -21.13 -10.34
CA PRO A 190 -17.21 -22.29 -10.25
C PRO A 190 -17.41 -23.14 -11.50
N PRO A 191 -16.35 -23.67 -12.13
CA PRO A 191 -16.51 -24.51 -13.30
C PRO A 191 -17.55 -25.59 -12.95
N THR A 192 -18.57 -25.72 -13.79
CA THR A 192 -19.59 -26.75 -13.60
C THR A 192 -18.84 -28.06 -13.43
N PRO A 193 -19.04 -28.82 -12.34
CA PRO A 193 -18.37 -30.10 -12.19
C PRO A 193 -18.60 -30.91 -13.47
N PRO A 194 -17.57 -31.62 -13.97
CA PRO A 194 -17.76 -32.52 -15.10
C PRO A 194 -19.04 -33.34 -14.87
N PRO A 195 -19.86 -33.59 -15.91
CA PRO A 195 -21.00 -34.47 -15.77
C PRO A 195 -20.50 -35.74 -15.07
N ALA A 196 -21.16 -36.15 -13.98
CA ALA A 196 -20.83 -37.41 -13.36
C ALA A 196 -20.83 -38.48 -14.47
N PRO A 197 -19.81 -39.36 -14.53
CA PRO A 197 -19.78 -40.42 -15.52
C PRO A 197 -21.13 -41.14 -15.44
N SER A 198 -21.85 -41.16 -16.56
CA SER A 198 -23.13 -41.85 -16.63
C SER A 198 -22.88 -43.31 -16.24
N GLU A 199 -23.51 -43.78 -15.16
CA GLU A 199 -23.42 -45.17 -14.67
C GLU A 199 -24.06 -46.20 -15.63
N ASP A 200 -24.32 -45.84 -16.89
CA ASP A 200 -24.82 -46.75 -17.93
C ASP A 200 -23.68 -47.55 -18.62
N GLY A 201 -22.49 -47.54 -18.04
CA GLY A 201 -21.41 -48.44 -18.40
C GLY A 201 -21.66 -49.82 -17.83
N SER A 202 -22.48 -50.63 -18.49
CA SER A 202 -22.43 -52.09 -18.36
C SER A 202 -20.98 -52.54 -18.56
N ILE A 203 -20.26 -52.81 -17.47
CA ILE A 203 -18.93 -53.40 -17.52
C ILE A 203 -19.11 -54.84 -18.00
N ASP A 204 -18.86 -55.08 -19.28
CA ASP A 204 -18.58 -56.42 -19.79
C ASP A 204 -17.22 -56.86 -19.23
N THR A 205 -17.25 -57.70 -18.19
CA THR A 205 -16.07 -58.22 -17.48
C THR A 205 -15.33 -59.29 -18.28
N GLY A 206 -15.03 -59.02 -19.55
CA GLY A 206 -14.19 -59.87 -20.37
C GLY A 206 -12.78 -59.97 -19.77
N TRP A 207 -12.56 -60.97 -18.91
CA TRP A 207 -11.25 -61.33 -18.37
C TRP A 207 -10.27 -61.60 -19.53
N SER A 208 -9.39 -60.63 -19.80
CA SER A 208 -8.20 -60.86 -20.61
C SER A 208 -7.08 -61.39 -19.71
N THR A 209 -6.61 -62.60 -20.01
CA THR A 209 -5.57 -63.32 -19.27
C THR A 209 -4.18 -63.07 -19.86
N ASP A 210 -3.74 -61.83 -20.04
CA ASP A 210 -2.39 -61.53 -20.55
C ASP A 210 -1.39 -61.25 -19.40
N PRO A 211 -0.46 -62.16 -19.07
CA PRO A 211 0.47 -62.02 -17.95
C PRO A 211 1.75 -61.22 -18.27
N SER A 212 1.70 -60.24 -19.17
CA SER A 212 2.91 -59.58 -19.70
C SER A 212 2.97 -58.09 -19.41
N ASN A 213 2.94 -57.67 -18.14
CA ASN A 213 3.34 -56.29 -17.82
C ASN A 213 4.11 -56.22 -16.50
N SER A 214 5.43 -56.06 -16.62
CA SER A 214 6.33 -55.90 -15.48
C SER A 214 6.22 -54.48 -14.93
N VAL A 215 5.84 -54.37 -13.67
CA VAL A 215 5.88 -53.13 -12.91
C VAL A 215 7.32 -52.90 -12.46
N VAL A 216 7.98 -51.89 -13.04
CA VAL A 216 9.24 -51.38 -12.53
C VAL A 216 8.92 -50.41 -11.40
N ALA A 217 9.12 -50.86 -10.16
CA ALA A 217 9.05 -50.03 -8.97
C ALA A 217 10.29 -49.12 -8.91
N ALA A 218 10.10 -47.81 -9.06
CA ALA A 218 11.11 -46.82 -8.74
C ALA A 218 10.92 -46.36 -7.28
N THR A 219 11.77 -46.86 -6.40
CA THR A 219 11.96 -46.36 -5.03
C THR A 219 12.71 -45.03 -5.07
N ASN A 220 12.05 -43.95 -4.64
CA ASN A 220 12.72 -42.70 -4.27
C ASN A 220 12.95 -42.72 -2.76
N GLU A 221 14.15 -43.12 -2.36
CA GLU A 221 14.73 -42.75 -1.07
C GLU A 221 15.55 -41.45 -1.19
N ALA A 222 15.76 -40.80 -0.05
CA ALA A 222 16.49 -39.57 0.23
C ALA A 222 15.60 -38.30 0.21
N VAL A 223 15.66 -37.39 1.18
CA VAL A 223 16.85 -36.95 1.93
C VAL A 223 16.49 -36.53 3.37
N SER A 224 17.30 -37.05 4.29
CA SER A 224 17.73 -36.58 5.61
C SER A 224 17.12 -35.31 6.25
N SER A 225 16.68 -35.54 7.48
CA SER A 225 16.45 -34.62 8.60
C SER A 225 17.59 -33.62 8.85
N ILE A 226 17.24 -32.33 8.97
CA ILE A 226 18.09 -31.31 9.60
C ILE A 226 17.59 -31.13 11.03
N ALA A 227 18.42 -31.57 11.99
CA ALA A 227 18.21 -31.37 13.42
C ALA A 227 18.32 -29.88 13.76
N SER A 228 17.25 -29.31 14.34
CA SER A 228 17.30 -28.00 14.97
C SER A 228 17.96 -28.12 16.35
N ALA A 229 19.16 -27.57 16.48
CA ALA A 229 19.78 -27.32 17.77
C ALA A 229 19.01 -26.21 18.48
N SER A 230 18.42 -26.53 19.63
CA SER A 230 17.82 -25.57 20.55
C SER A 230 18.92 -25.04 21.46
N GLU A 231 19.34 -23.79 21.29
CA GLU A 231 20.17 -23.09 22.26
C GLU A 231 19.29 -22.52 23.39
N PRO A 232 19.68 -22.66 24.67
CA PRO A 232 18.91 -22.14 25.78
C PRO A 232 18.99 -20.61 25.88
N LEU A 233 17.81 -20.00 26.02
CA LEU A 233 17.60 -18.59 26.40
C LEU A 233 18.48 -18.24 27.61
N SER A 234 19.45 -17.35 27.40
CA SER A 234 20.11 -16.64 28.50
C SER A 234 19.18 -15.54 29.00
N ALA A 235 18.87 -15.56 30.30
CA ALA A 235 18.04 -14.56 30.97
C ALA A 235 18.64 -13.15 30.85
N PRO A 236 17.85 -12.11 30.55
CA PRO A 236 18.34 -10.74 30.60
C PRO A 236 18.58 -10.31 32.05
N ALA A 237 19.75 -9.72 32.28
CA ALA A 237 20.16 -9.14 33.54
C ALA A 237 19.21 -8.02 33.97
N ASP A 238 18.79 -8.10 35.23
CA ASP A 238 18.12 -7.07 36.01
C ASP A 238 18.96 -5.79 35.97
N THR A 239 18.50 -4.81 35.19
CA THR A 239 19.04 -3.46 35.17
C THR A 239 18.06 -2.56 35.91
N THR A 240 18.36 -2.40 37.20
CA THR A 240 17.75 -1.39 38.05
C THR A 240 18.13 -0.01 37.50
N GLN A 241 17.17 0.64 36.84
CA GLN A 241 17.36 1.97 36.28
C GLN A 241 17.07 3.01 37.38
N PRO A 242 18.01 3.92 37.70
CA PRO A 242 17.76 4.97 38.69
C PRO A 242 16.74 5.99 38.16
N GLU A 243 15.81 6.30 39.06
CA GLU A 243 14.76 7.32 39.00
C GLU A 243 15.35 8.69 38.61
N PRO A 244 14.90 9.33 37.51
CA PRO A 244 15.34 10.68 37.20
C PRO A 244 14.57 11.69 38.06
N GLU A 245 15.32 12.38 38.91
CA GLU A 245 14.89 13.53 39.70
C GLU A 245 14.20 14.58 38.82
N ALA A 246 12.97 14.92 39.19
CA ALA A 246 12.22 16.02 38.62
C ALA A 246 12.88 17.36 38.97
N LYS A 247 13.62 17.94 38.02
CA LYS A 247 13.99 19.36 38.08
C LYS A 247 12.89 20.19 37.42
N ALA A 248 12.11 20.83 38.28
CA ALA A 248 11.23 21.93 37.94
C ALA A 248 12.09 23.14 37.55
N ASP A 249 12.09 23.50 36.27
CA ASP A 249 12.55 24.82 35.83
C ASP A 249 11.36 25.66 35.36
N LYS A 250 11.01 26.57 36.26
CA LYS A 250 10.25 27.79 36.03
C LYS A 250 10.97 28.60 34.95
N LYS A 251 10.32 28.87 33.82
CA LYS A 251 10.59 30.12 33.09
C LYS A 251 9.31 30.74 32.56
N GLU A 252 8.93 31.75 33.33
CA GLU A 252 8.06 32.86 33.02
C GLU A 252 8.60 33.67 31.84
N GLU A 253 7.72 34.53 31.31
CA GLU A 253 7.97 35.69 30.46
C GLU A 253 7.97 35.55 28.92
N GLU A 254 6.84 36.04 28.40
CA GLU A 254 6.80 37.28 27.60
C GLU A 254 7.12 37.17 26.10
N LYS A 255 6.06 37.27 25.28
CA LYS A 255 5.98 38.30 24.24
C LYS A 255 4.56 38.50 23.72
N LYS A 256 3.97 39.57 24.24
CA LYS A 256 2.96 40.39 23.57
C LYS A 256 3.57 41.03 22.32
N ASP A 257 2.68 41.43 21.42
CA ASP A 257 2.87 42.42 20.34
C ASP A 257 3.47 41.92 19.01
N ALA A 258 2.58 41.48 18.12
CA ALA A 258 2.73 41.67 16.66
C ALA A 258 1.34 41.64 15.98
N LYS A 259 0.48 42.61 16.31
CA LYS A 259 -0.79 42.90 15.61
C LYS A 259 -0.81 44.37 15.19
N ALA A 260 0.03 44.74 14.23
CA ALA A 260 -0.08 45.96 13.44
C ALA A 260 1.03 45.97 12.38
N ASP A 261 0.77 45.48 11.15
CA ASP A 261 1.44 45.98 9.92
C ASP A 261 1.07 45.21 8.63
N VAL A 262 -0.22 44.92 8.39
CA VAL A 262 -0.68 44.48 7.05
C VAL A 262 -1.95 45.22 6.64
N ALA A 263 -1.93 46.55 6.74
CA ALA A 263 -3.03 47.41 6.28
C ALA A 263 -2.54 48.56 5.35
N LYS A 264 -1.39 48.40 4.68
CA LYS A 264 -0.78 49.48 3.89
C LYS A 264 -0.16 49.05 2.55
N LYS A 265 -0.76 48.07 1.85
CA LYS A 265 -0.34 47.70 0.49
C LYS A 265 -1.46 47.52 -0.55
N GLU A 266 -2.69 47.94 -0.24
CA GLU A 266 -3.82 47.90 -1.21
C GLU A 266 -4.27 49.30 -1.70
N SER A 267 -3.56 50.39 -1.40
CA SER A 267 -3.96 51.74 -1.87
C SER A 267 -3.34 52.18 -3.20
N ASP A 268 -2.27 51.54 -3.68
CA ASP A 268 -1.46 52.12 -4.77
C ASP A 268 -1.71 51.47 -6.15
N GLU A 269 -2.46 50.37 -6.22
CA GLU A 269 -2.81 49.71 -7.49
C GLU A 269 -4.25 50.03 -7.96
N LYS A 270 -4.73 51.25 -7.67
CA LYS A 270 -6.00 51.76 -8.24
C LYS A 270 -5.87 53.10 -8.98
N ALA A 271 -4.64 53.59 -9.17
CA ALA A 271 -4.38 54.89 -9.82
C ALA A 271 -3.90 54.81 -11.29
N ALA A 272 -3.65 53.62 -11.86
CA ALA A 272 -2.98 53.51 -13.17
C ALA A 272 -3.88 53.23 -14.40
N ARG A 273 -5.22 53.19 -14.25
CA ARG A 273 -6.14 52.94 -15.39
C ARG A 273 -7.08 54.12 -15.67
N LYS A 274 -6.51 55.25 -16.08
CA LYS A 274 -7.20 56.26 -16.91
C LYS A 274 -6.24 56.81 -17.95
N ARG A 275 -6.07 56.09 -19.06
CA ARG A 275 -5.59 56.67 -20.31
C ARG A 275 -6.79 56.74 -21.27
N PRO A 276 -7.11 57.92 -21.83
CA PRO A 276 -8.16 58.04 -22.84
C PRO A 276 -7.73 57.37 -24.16
N PRO A 277 -8.71 56.95 -24.99
CA PRO A 277 -8.43 56.36 -26.30
C PRO A 277 -7.84 57.42 -27.25
N VAL A 278 -6.78 57.05 -27.95
CA VAL A 278 -6.25 57.79 -29.09
C VAL A 278 -7.01 57.31 -30.33
N CYS A 279 -7.77 58.20 -30.97
CA CYS A 279 -8.32 57.96 -32.30
C CYS A 279 -7.23 58.25 -33.34
N ASN A 280 -6.95 57.29 -34.21
CA ASN A 280 -6.33 57.49 -35.52
C ASN A 280 -7.34 57.07 -36.59
#